data_AF-A0A2V9CWI3-F1
#
_entry.id   AF-A0A2V9CWI3-F1
#
_cell.length_a   1.000
_cell.length_b   1.000
_cell.length_c   1.000
_cell.angle_alpha   90.00
_cell.angle_beta   90.00
_cell.angle_gamma   90.00
#
_symmetry.space_group_name_H-M   'P 1'
#
loop_
_entity.id
_entity.type
_entity.pdbx_description
1 polymer ?
#
loop_
_entity_poly.entity_id
_entity_poly.type
_entity_poly.pdbx_seq_one_letter_code
_entity_poly.pdbx_strand_id
1 'polypeptide(L)'
;DILGKIELEKAAKGEKLYNELCLHCHQPPMFSDEGRKPEHWTSNTNSGGRQFFKVTMIPLAEIGTDPKEAQNFYNRTADSGPLGKGIISARDGLKYITQKLIDQAYTELRLSPEQREEWNGYRKNELLTPLAYKARPHNGIWATPPYLHNGSVPNLFALLSPVSERPKVFYLGNKQYDPVKLGLNTDPLKGASEFRTDLPGNSNAGHEFNDGPKGKGVIGRKLSEEERMQIIEYLKTL
;
A
#
# COMPACT_ATOMS: atom_id res chain seq x y z
N ASP A 1 -11.80 -6.80 -23.64
CA ASP A 1 -10.39 -6.90 -23.25
C ASP A 1 -9.92 -5.50 -22.83
N ILE A 2 -9.81 -5.22 -21.52
CA ILE A 2 -9.66 -3.86 -20.98
C ILE A 2 -8.23 -3.32 -21.21
N LEU A 3 -7.24 -4.20 -21.20
CA LEU A 3 -5.82 -3.86 -21.32
C LEU A 3 -5.28 -4.03 -22.75
N GLY A 4 -6.13 -4.52 -23.66
CA GLY A 4 -5.71 -5.00 -24.97
C GLY A 4 -4.84 -6.26 -24.88
N LYS A 5 -4.25 -6.63 -26.01
CA LYS A 5 -3.36 -7.80 -26.10
C LYS A 5 -2.10 -7.57 -25.26
N ILE A 6 -1.84 -8.47 -24.33
CA ILE A 6 -0.59 -8.48 -23.55
C ILE A 6 0.56 -9.02 -24.42
N GLU A 7 1.65 -8.28 -24.48
CA GLU A 7 2.90 -8.65 -25.16
C GLU A 7 3.72 -9.60 -24.27
N LEU A 8 3.44 -10.90 -24.37
CA LEU A 8 4.01 -11.94 -23.49
C LEU A 8 5.54 -11.94 -23.41
N GLU A 9 6.25 -11.65 -24.51
CA GLU A 9 7.72 -11.58 -24.50
C GLU A 9 8.23 -10.40 -23.67
N LYS A 10 7.55 -9.25 -23.72
CA LYS A 10 7.88 -8.08 -22.88
C LYS A 10 7.50 -8.36 -21.42
N ALA A 11 6.35 -8.97 -21.17
CA ALA A 11 5.94 -9.38 -19.83
C ALA A 11 6.95 -10.34 -19.19
N ALA A 12 7.49 -11.30 -19.93
CA ALA A 12 8.52 -12.22 -19.43
C ALA A 12 9.85 -11.51 -19.09
N LYS A 13 10.23 -10.45 -19.82
CA LYS A 13 11.36 -9.59 -19.44
C LYS A 13 11.04 -8.76 -18.20
N GLY A 14 9.83 -8.23 -18.13
CA GLY A 14 9.31 -7.48 -16.99
C GLY A 14 9.26 -8.29 -15.70
N GLU A 15 8.89 -9.56 -15.78
CA GLU A 15 8.88 -10.48 -14.64
C GLU A 15 10.28 -10.62 -14.02
N LYS A 16 11.31 -10.76 -14.86
CA LYS A 16 12.70 -10.84 -14.37
C LYS A 16 13.10 -9.57 -13.62
N LEU A 17 12.79 -8.41 -14.19
CA LEU A 17 13.04 -7.11 -13.54
C LEU A 17 12.24 -6.96 -12.24
N TYR A 18 10.97 -7.37 -12.24
CA TYR A 18 10.11 -7.32 -11.06
C TYR A 18 10.62 -8.21 -9.93
N ASN A 19 11.07 -9.42 -10.25
CA ASN A 19 11.63 -10.35 -9.28
C ASN A 19 12.93 -9.81 -8.65
N GLU A 20 13.77 -9.15 -9.44
CA GLU A 20 15.00 -8.50 -8.97
C GLU A 20 14.71 -7.26 -8.10
N LEU A 21 13.80 -6.40 -8.55
CA LEU A 21 13.69 -5.03 -8.04
C LEU A 21 12.53 -4.81 -7.06
N CYS A 22 11.45 -5.58 -7.17
CA CYS A 22 10.18 -5.28 -6.51
C CYS A 22 9.79 -6.33 -5.45
N LEU A 23 10.09 -7.61 -5.72
CA LEU A 23 9.53 -8.75 -4.98
C LEU A 23 9.91 -8.74 -3.50
N HIS A 24 11.12 -8.28 -3.16
CA HIS A 24 11.60 -8.21 -1.78
C HIS A 24 10.75 -7.29 -0.88
N CYS A 25 10.15 -6.23 -1.44
CA CYS A 25 9.19 -5.39 -0.71
C CYS A 25 7.78 -5.94 -0.84
N HIS A 26 7.34 -6.24 -2.06
CA HIS A 26 5.91 -6.42 -2.38
C HIS A 26 5.38 -7.82 -2.13
N GLN A 27 6.24 -8.80 -1.90
CA GLN A 27 5.89 -10.22 -1.79
C GLN A 27 5.33 -10.78 -3.11
N PRO A 28 5.43 -12.09 -3.33
CA PRO A 28 4.80 -12.76 -4.47
C PRO A 28 3.26 -12.64 -4.42
N PRO A 29 2.57 -12.83 -5.57
CA PRO A 29 1.15 -13.14 -5.60
C PRO A 29 0.79 -14.22 -4.57
N MET A 30 -0.13 -13.90 -3.64
CA MET A 30 -0.47 -14.80 -2.53
C MET A 30 -0.91 -16.21 -2.98
N PHE A 31 -1.50 -16.31 -4.17
CA PHE A 31 -1.98 -17.56 -4.75
C PHE A 31 -1.09 -18.12 -5.88
N SER A 32 0.13 -17.63 -6.07
CA SER A 32 1.12 -18.30 -6.93
C SER A 32 1.81 -19.45 -6.19
N ASP A 33 2.53 -20.30 -6.93
CA ASP A 33 3.33 -21.37 -6.33
C ASP A 33 4.37 -20.83 -5.35
N GLU A 34 4.99 -19.69 -5.68
CA GLU A 34 5.91 -18.99 -4.79
C GLU A 34 5.18 -18.44 -3.54
N GLY A 35 4.05 -17.74 -3.72
CA GLY A 35 3.32 -17.14 -2.59
C GLY A 35 2.69 -18.14 -1.63
N ARG A 36 2.47 -19.39 -2.04
CA ARG A 36 1.99 -20.47 -1.15
C ARG A 36 3.07 -21.06 -0.24
N LYS A 37 4.35 -20.73 -0.45
CA LYS A 37 5.43 -21.31 0.36
C LYS A 37 5.40 -20.79 1.81
N PRO A 38 5.70 -21.63 2.82
CA PRO A 38 5.53 -21.29 4.24
C PRO A 38 6.27 -20.03 4.72
N GLU A 39 7.39 -19.65 4.10
CA GLU A 39 8.18 -18.47 4.43
C GLU A 39 7.39 -17.16 4.30
N HIS A 40 6.40 -17.11 3.40
CA HIS A 40 5.56 -15.93 3.17
C HIS A 40 4.35 -15.85 4.13
N TRP A 41 4.19 -16.83 5.03
CA TRP A 41 3.06 -16.92 5.97
C TRP A 41 3.52 -16.93 7.43
N THR A 42 2.68 -16.42 8.33
CA THR A 42 2.93 -16.49 9.77
C THR A 42 2.94 -17.94 10.25
N SER A 43 3.59 -18.18 11.40
CA SER A 43 3.40 -19.43 12.13
C SER A 43 1.92 -19.56 12.56
N ASN A 44 1.46 -20.80 12.71
CA ASN A 44 0.10 -21.15 13.13
C ASN A 44 -0.06 -21.33 14.65
N THR A 45 1.03 -21.21 15.41
CA THR A 45 1.09 -21.50 16.85
C THR A 45 0.24 -20.56 17.70
N ASN A 46 0.14 -19.29 17.31
CA ASN A 46 -0.52 -18.23 18.09
C ASN A 46 -1.86 -17.75 17.47
N SER A 47 -2.42 -18.52 16.54
CA SER A 47 -3.53 -18.11 15.68
C SER A 47 -4.57 -19.24 15.50
N GLY A 48 -4.69 -20.12 16.49
CA GLY A 48 -5.66 -21.23 16.46
C GLY A 48 -5.47 -22.16 15.26
N GLY A 49 -4.22 -22.40 14.84
CA GLY A 49 -3.91 -23.19 13.66
C GLY A 49 -4.02 -22.44 12.32
N ARG A 50 -4.43 -21.16 12.32
CA ARG A 50 -4.51 -20.34 11.10
C ARG A 50 -3.17 -19.70 10.74
N GLN A 51 -2.96 -19.41 9.47
CA GLN A 51 -1.81 -18.64 9.00
C GLN A 51 -2.28 -17.39 8.28
N PHE A 52 -1.48 -16.33 8.33
CA PHE A 52 -1.75 -15.07 7.65
C PHE A 52 -0.59 -14.75 6.72
N PHE A 53 -0.90 -14.24 5.54
CA PHE A 53 0.11 -13.80 4.59
C PHE A 53 0.87 -12.61 5.19
N LYS A 54 2.20 -12.72 5.21
CA LYS A 54 3.07 -11.67 5.74
C LYS A 54 3.02 -10.48 4.79
N VAL A 55 3.02 -9.28 5.36
CA VAL A 55 3.11 -8.04 4.60
C VAL A 55 4.28 -7.24 5.13
N THR A 56 5.03 -6.64 4.21
CA THR A 56 6.25 -5.90 4.56
C THR A 56 5.87 -4.45 4.87
N MET A 57 6.26 -3.96 6.05
CA MET A 57 6.15 -2.54 6.40
C MET A 57 7.49 -1.87 6.06
N ILE A 58 7.50 -0.97 5.09
CA ILE A 58 8.70 -0.25 4.68
C ILE A 58 8.80 1.07 5.46
N PRO A 59 9.85 1.30 6.26
CA PRO A 59 10.00 2.50 7.05
C PRO A 59 9.99 3.78 6.20
N LEU A 60 9.46 4.88 6.75
CA LEU A 60 9.45 6.19 6.08
C LEU A 60 10.85 6.65 5.66
N ALA A 61 11.87 6.35 6.48
CA ALA A 61 13.27 6.70 6.20
C ALA A 61 13.84 5.95 4.99
N GLU A 62 13.27 4.79 4.64
CA GLU A 62 13.63 4.01 3.48
C GLU A 62 12.81 4.42 2.26
N ILE A 63 11.46 4.36 2.37
CA ILE A 63 10.56 4.56 1.24
C ILE A 63 10.43 6.01 0.78
N GLY A 64 10.64 6.99 1.67
CA GLY A 64 10.67 8.42 1.37
C GLY A 64 9.40 9.03 0.75
N THR A 65 8.29 8.30 0.73
CA THR A 65 6.98 8.83 0.31
C THR A 65 6.42 9.78 1.37
N ASP A 66 5.35 10.53 1.03
CA ASP A 66 4.76 11.53 1.93
C ASP A 66 4.57 10.97 3.36
N PRO A 67 5.15 11.58 4.40
CA PRO A 67 5.12 10.98 5.73
C PRO A 67 3.86 11.34 6.52
N LYS A 68 3.00 12.21 5.99
CA LYS A 68 1.99 12.94 6.76
C LYS A 68 0.92 12.01 7.32
N GLU A 69 0.48 11.01 6.56
CA GLU A 69 -0.52 10.04 7.03
C GLU A 69 0.01 9.29 8.28
N ALA A 70 1.17 8.64 8.16
CA ALA A 70 1.76 7.85 9.24
C ALA A 70 2.12 8.73 10.46
N GLN A 71 2.73 9.90 10.24
CA GLN A 71 3.10 10.81 11.32
C GLN A 71 1.89 11.43 12.01
N ASN A 72 0.83 11.80 11.27
CA ASN A 72 -0.37 12.35 11.88
C ASN A 72 -0.99 11.32 12.82
N PHE A 73 -1.11 10.06 12.41
CA PHE A 73 -1.69 9.04 13.27
C PHE A 73 -0.79 8.72 14.48
N TYR A 74 0.52 8.60 14.25
CA TYR A 74 1.50 8.34 15.31
C TYR A 74 1.50 9.43 16.40
N ASN A 75 1.47 10.70 16.00
CA ASN A 75 1.54 11.84 16.92
C ASN A 75 0.18 12.25 17.51
N ARG A 76 -0.94 11.73 16.97
CA ARG A 76 -2.26 12.16 17.40
C ARG A 76 -2.52 11.72 18.84
N THR A 77 -2.98 12.66 19.64
CA THR A 77 -3.48 12.43 21.00
C THR A 77 -4.95 12.80 21.10
N ALA A 78 -5.60 12.32 22.14
CA ALA A 78 -6.96 12.67 22.50
C ALA A 78 -7.04 12.96 24.00
N ASP A 79 -7.75 14.04 24.37
CA ASP A 79 -8.12 14.26 25.76
C ASP A 79 -9.30 13.35 26.11
N SER A 80 -9.01 12.39 26.98
CA SER A 80 -9.97 11.41 27.50
C SER A 80 -10.27 11.65 28.99
N GLY A 81 -10.14 12.91 29.45
CA GLY A 81 -10.49 13.36 30.79
C GLY A 81 -11.85 12.86 31.31
N PRO A 82 -12.95 12.94 30.54
CA PRO A 82 -14.25 12.40 30.95
C PRO A 82 -14.26 10.88 31.20
N LEU A 83 -13.27 10.14 30.69
CA LEU A 83 -13.08 8.71 30.92
C LEU A 83 -12.07 8.41 32.04
N GLY A 84 -11.56 9.45 32.73
CA GLY A 84 -10.56 9.32 33.79
C GLY A 84 -9.17 8.91 33.32
N LYS A 85 -8.84 9.18 32.05
CA LYS A 85 -7.61 8.69 31.39
C LYS A 85 -6.62 9.78 30.99
N GLY A 86 -6.99 11.05 31.12
CA GLY A 86 -6.15 12.19 30.72
C GLY A 86 -5.86 12.20 29.22
N ILE A 87 -4.70 12.70 28.82
CA ILE A 87 -4.26 12.72 27.42
C ILE A 87 -3.66 11.35 27.07
N ILE A 88 -4.23 10.69 26.08
CA ILE A 88 -3.76 9.40 25.57
C ILE A 88 -3.46 9.48 24.07
N SER A 89 -2.65 8.55 23.56
CA SER A 89 -2.44 8.44 22.11
C SER A 89 -3.73 8.03 21.40
N ALA A 90 -3.88 8.39 20.12
CA ALA A 90 -4.99 7.92 19.29
C ALA A 90 -5.02 6.39 19.22
N ARG A 91 -3.84 5.74 19.21
CA ARG A 91 -3.69 4.29 19.27
C ARG A 91 -4.35 3.70 20.52
N ASP A 92 -3.98 4.21 21.69
CA ASP A 92 -4.44 3.67 22.97
C ASP A 92 -5.92 3.99 23.19
N GLY A 93 -6.37 5.17 22.77
CA GLY A 93 -7.78 5.56 22.81
C GLY A 93 -8.67 4.71 21.91
N LEU A 94 -8.30 4.51 20.65
CA LEU A 94 -9.04 3.66 19.71
C LEU A 94 -9.09 2.21 20.21
N LYS A 95 -7.94 1.64 20.61
CA LYS A 95 -7.89 0.28 21.17
C LYS A 95 -8.78 0.13 22.40
N TYR A 96 -8.79 1.13 23.29
CA TYR A 96 -9.64 1.10 24.48
C TYR A 96 -11.13 1.07 24.12
N ILE A 97 -11.58 1.99 23.26
CA ILE A 97 -13.01 2.08 22.89
C ILE A 97 -13.44 0.85 22.10
N THR A 98 -12.66 0.40 21.11
CA THR A 98 -13.02 -0.79 20.32
C THR A 98 -13.05 -2.04 21.19
N GLN A 99 -12.11 -2.20 22.13
CA GLN A 99 -12.15 -3.34 23.04
C GLN A 99 -13.40 -3.32 23.92
N LYS A 100 -13.82 -2.15 24.42
CA LYS A 100 -15.05 -2.03 25.21
C LYS A 100 -16.30 -2.43 24.42
N LEU A 101 -16.39 -2.00 23.16
CA LEU A 101 -17.51 -2.36 22.28
C LEU A 101 -17.50 -3.87 21.97
N ILE A 102 -16.33 -4.43 21.71
CA ILE A 102 -16.16 -5.88 21.48
C ILE A 102 -16.58 -6.69 22.71
N ASP A 103 -16.10 -6.31 23.90
CA ASP A 103 -16.43 -6.99 25.16
C ASP A 103 -17.94 -6.93 25.45
N GLN A 104 -18.56 -5.76 25.22
CA GLN A 104 -20.01 -5.58 25.37
C GLN A 104 -20.78 -6.51 24.41
N ALA A 105 -20.38 -6.54 23.13
CA ALA A 105 -21.02 -7.42 22.14
C ALA A 105 -20.90 -8.91 22.53
N TYR A 106 -19.74 -9.33 23.05
CA TYR A 106 -19.56 -10.70 23.55
C TYR A 106 -20.52 -11.06 24.68
N THR A 107 -20.74 -10.12 25.60
CA THR A 107 -21.67 -10.32 26.73
C THR A 107 -23.11 -10.36 26.26
N GLU A 108 -23.54 -9.40 25.43
CA GLU A 108 -24.91 -9.31 24.93
C GLU A 108 -25.32 -10.53 24.10
N LEU A 109 -24.41 -10.99 23.23
CA LEU A 109 -24.61 -12.16 22.37
C LEU A 109 -24.30 -13.50 23.08
N ARG A 110 -23.81 -13.45 24.32
CA ARG A 110 -23.43 -14.62 25.13
C ARG A 110 -22.44 -15.55 24.40
N LEU A 111 -21.46 -14.98 23.71
CA LEU A 111 -20.49 -15.75 22.93
C LEU A 111 -19.57 -16.56 23.86
N SER A 112 -19.38 -17.84 23.54
CA SER A 112 -18.37 -18.71 24.16
C SER A 112 -16.95 -18.21 23.81
N PRO A 113 -15.92 -18.60 24.57
CA PRO A 113 -14.53 -18.27 24.23
C PRO A 113 -14.15 -18.64 22.79
N GLU A 114 -14.60 -19.79 22.30
CA GLU A 114 -14.32 -20.29 20.94
C GLU A 114 -15.01 -19.42 19.88
N GLN A 115 -16.27 -19.03 20.11
CA GLN A 115 -16.99 -18.14 19.20
C GLN A 115 -16.35 -16.75 19.14
N ARG A 116 -15.81 -16.24 20.25
CA ARG A 116 -15.09 -14.95 20.27
C ARG A 116 -13.84 -15.01 19.41
N GLU A 117 -13.06 -16.09 19.49
CA GLU A 117 -11.87 -16.28 18.66
C GLU A 117 -12.22 -16.39 17.18
N GLU A 118 -13.29 -17.11 16.84
CA GLU A 118 -13.81 -17.19 15.47
C GLU A 118 -14.23 -15.81 14.94
N TRP A 119 -15.00 -15.05 15.73
CA TRP A 119 -15.46 -13.71 15.37
C TRP A 119 -14.33 -12.69 15.24
N ASN A 120 -13.26 -12.85 16.02
CA ASN A 120 -12.03 -12.07 15.87
C ASN A 120 -11.22 -12.45 14.63
N GLY A 121 -11.62 -13.50 13.91
CA GLY A 121 -10.85 -14.07 12.82
C GLY A 121 -9.46 -14.52 13.27
N TYR A 122 -9.35 -15.01 14.52
CA TYR A 122 -8.10 -15.46 15.16
C TYR A 122 -6.99 -14.40 15.18
N ARG A 123 -7.37 -13.12 15.30
CA ARG A 123 -6.44 -12.00 15.45
C ARG A 123 -6.75 -11.21 16.72
N LYS A 124 -5.69 -10.76 17.37
CA LYS A 124 -5.82 -9.85 18.52
C LYS A 124 -6.29 -8.48 18.03
N ASN A 125 -7.09 -7.79 18.83
CA ASN A 125 -7.43 -6.38 18.64
C ASN A 125 -6.18 -5.52 18.94
N GLU A 126 -5.24 -5.53 18.00
CA GLU A 126 -4.00 -4.78 18.08
C GLU A 126 -4.01 -3.66 17.03
N LEU A 127 -3.66 -2.46 17.49
CA LEU A 127 -3.54 -1.29 16.65
C LEU A 127 -2.07 -0.88 16.65
N LEU A 128 -1.45 -0.97 15.48
CA LEU A 128 -0.06 -0.60 15.28
C LEU A 128 0.01 0.81 14.68
N THR A 129 1.03 1.57 15.09
CA THR A 129 1.31 2.92 14.57
C THR A 129 2.74 3.01 14.05
N PRO A 130 3.14 2.18 13.08
CA PRO A 130 4.49 2.25 12.57
C PRO A 130 4.67 3.52 11.73
N LEU A 131 5.85 4.13 11.82
CA LEU A 131 6.30 5.16 10.87
C LEU A 131 6.77 4.48 9.58
N ALA A 132 5.84 3.82 8.89
CA ALA A 132 6.09 2.97 7.73
C ALA A 132 4.81 2.83 6.89
N TYR A 133 4.98 2.43 5.62
CA TYR A 133 3.87 2.05 4.76
C TYR A 133 3.93 0.59 4.34
N LYS A 134 2.76 -0.01 4.16
CA LYS A 134 2.62 -1.39 3.75
C LYS A 134 2.94 -1.54 2.26
N ALA A 135 3.94 -2.35 1.93
CA ALA A 135 4.13 -2.88 0.58
C ALA A 135 3.22 -4.10 0.39
N ARG A 136 2.21 -3.97 -0.46
CA ARG A 136 1.22 -5.03 -0.72
C ARG A 136 1.61 -5.83 -1.97
N PRO A 137 1.24 -7.12 -2.06
CA PRO A 137 1.27 -7.86 -3.32
C PRO A 137 0.51 -7.12 -4.41
N HIS A 138 1.05 -7.16 -5.62
CA HIS A 138 0.57 -6.36 -6.76
C HIS A 138 -0.53 -7.04 -7.60
N ASN A 139 -1.21 -8.05 -7.07
CA ASN A 139 -2.36 -8.65 -7.76
C ASN A 139 -3.42 -7.57 -8.06
N GLY A 140 -3.80 -7.42 -9.32
CA GLY A 140 -4.73 -6.39 -9.78
C GLY A 140 -4.23 -4.94 -9.64
N ILE A 141 -2.92 -4.70 -9.45
CA ILE A 141 -2.38 -3.34 -9.28
C ILE A 141 -2.72 -2.43 -10.45
N TRP A 142 -2.78 -2.99 -11.67
CA TRP A 142 -3.17 -2.28 -12.87
C TRP A 142 -4.52 -1.56 -12.72
N ALA A 143 -5.46 -2.13 -11.97
CA ALA A 143 -6.82 -1.60 -11.84
C ALA A 143 -6.99 -0.54 -10.73
N THR A 144 -5.92 -0.12 -10.05
CA THR A 144 -6.01 0.72 -8.84
C THR A 144 -5.27 2.07 -8.88
N PRO A 145 -5.27 2.82 -9.99
CA PRO A 145 -4.76 4.19 -9.98
C PRO A 145 -5.71 5.14 -9.22
N PRO A 146 -5.21 6.29 -8.72
CA PRO A 146 -3.80 6.67 -8.64
C PRO A 146 -3.00 5.87 -7.60
N TYR A 147 -1.68 5.91 -7.71
CA TYR A 147 -0.73 5.14 -6.92
C TYR A 147 -0.10 5.94 -5.78
N LEU A 148 0.62 5.22 -4.90
CA LEU A 148 1.04 5.62 -3.56
C LEU A 148 -0.13 5.73 -2.58
N HIS A 149 0.15 5.81 -1.28
CA HIS A 149 -0.87 5.81 -0.22
C HIS A 149 -1.81 7.03 -0.31
N ASN A 150 -1.31 8.15 -0.81
CA ASN A 150 -2.03 9.43 -0.96
C ASN A 150 -2.55 9.68 -2.39
N GLY A 151 -2.40 8.71 -3.31
CA GLY A 151 -2.86 8.85 -4.69
C GLY A 151 -2.14 9.95 -5.50
N SER A 152 -0.90 10.27 -5.15
CA SER A 152 -0.13 11.39 -5.73
C SER A 152 0.56 11.07 -7.06
N VAL A 153 0.46 9.83 -7.56
CA VAL A 153 1.05 9.41 -8.84
C VAL A 153 -0.02 8.79 -9.74
N PRO A 154 -0.36 9.39 -10.91
CA PRO A 154 -1.58 9.02 -11.63
C PRO A 154 -1.53 7.71 -12.42
N ASN A 155 -0.33 7.23 -12.76
CA ASN A 155 -0.14 6.02 -13.57
C ASN A 155 1.17 5.29 -13.20
N LEU A 156 1.28 4.00 -13.50
CA LEU A 156 2.47 3.20 -13.17
C LEU A 156 3.71 3.65 -13.93
N PHE A 157 3.56 4.15 -15.16
CA PHE A 157 4.69 4.68 -15.91
C PHE A 157 5.37 5.85 -15.17
N ALA A 158 4.59 6.79 -14.64
CA ALA A 158 5.10 7.88 -13.81
C ALA A 158 5.69 7.36 -12.50
N LEU A 159 5.11 6.33 -11.88
CA LEU A 159 5.65 5.72 -10.66
C LEU A 159 7.04 5.12 -10.88
N LEU A 160 7.24 4.43 -12.00
CA LEU A 160 8.50 3.81 -12.40
C LEU A 160 9.50 4.82 -12.98
N SER A 161 9.07 6.07 -13.20
CA SER A 161 9.93 7.17 -13.65
C SER A 161 10.58 7.88 -12.45
N PRO A 162 11.76 8.50 -12.63
CA PRO A 162 12.36 9.39 -11.64
C PRO A 162 11.36 10.44 -11.14
N VAL A 163 11.48 10.86 -9.88
CA VAL A 163 10.55 11.82 -9.28
C VAL A 163 10.52 13.14 -10.06
N SER A 164 11.66 13.53 -10.65
CA SER A 164 11.77 14.72 -11.50
C SER A 164 10.90 14.68 -12.76
N GLU A 165 10.50 13.50 -13.22
CA GLU A 165 9.66 13.27 -14.40
C GLU A 165 8.17 13.11 -14.03
N ARG A 166 7.82 13.02 -12.74
CA ARG A 166 6.44 12.83 -12.29
C ARG A 166 5.61 14.11 -12.43
N PRO A 167 4.32 14.02 -12.80
CA PRO A 167 3.43 15.18 -12.82
C PRO A 167 3.34 15.83 -11.45
N LYS A 168 3.53 17.16 -11.39
CA LYS A 168 3.36 17.97 -10.16
C LYS A 168 1.93 18.45 -9.96
N VAL A 169 1.18 18.55 -11.05
CA VAL A 169 -0.22 18.93 -11.09
C VAL A 169 -0.92 18.02 -12.09
N PHE A 170 -2.07 17.47 -11.70
CA PHE A 170 -2.90 16.63 -12.57
C PHE A 170 -4.36 16.68 -12.14
N TYR A 171 -5.28 16.28 -13.02
CA TYR A 171 -6.71 16.41 -12.76
C TYR A 171 -7.36 15.06 -12.45
N LEU A 172 -8.16 15.02 -11.39
CA LEU A 172 -8.94 13.87 -10.95
C LEU A 172 -10.42 14.03 -11.30
N GLY A 173 -11.11 12.92 -11.52
CA GLY A 173 -12.55 12.90 -11.87
C GLY A 173 -12.82 12.42 -13.30
N ASN A 174 -11.78 12.22 -14.10
CA ASN A 174 -11.92 11.50 -15.38
C ASN A 174 -12.19 10.02 -15.12
N LYS A 175 -13.09 9.41 -15.90
CA LYS A 175 -13.36 7.97 -15.89
C LYS A 175 -12.58 7.20 -16.95
N GLN A 176 -11.79 7.90 -17.77
CA GLN A 176 -10.95 7.29 -18.79
C GLN A 176 -9.68 6.71 -18.19
N TYR A 177 -9.38 5.49 -18.58
CA TYR A 177 -8.22 4.73 -18.16
C TYR A 177 -7.24 4.60 -19.35
N ASP A 178 -5.95 4.78 -19.07
CA ASP A 178 -4.84 4.59 -20.02
C ASP A 178 -4.26 3.17 -19.83
N PRO A 179 -4.54 2.22 -20.74
CA PRO A 179 -4.02 0.86 -20.66
C PRO A 179 -2.54 0.73 -21.07
N VAL A 180 -1.93 1.78 -21.62
CA VAL A 180 -0.51 1.79 -21.98
C VAL A 180 0.33 2.16 -20.76
N LYS A 181 -0.05 3.22 -20.03
CA LYS A 181 0.69 3.67 -18.83
C LYS A 181 0.17 3.07 -17.52
N LEU A 182 -0.94 2.34 -17.58
CA LEU A 182 -1.72 1.79 -16.46
C LEU A 182 -2.07 2.89 -15.47
N GLY A 183 -3.08 3.69 -15.79
CA GLY A 183 -3.54 4.71 -14.88
C GLY A 183 -4.69 5.56 -15.40
N LEU A 184 -4.92 6.69 -14.74
CA LEU A 184 -5.97 7.62 -15.14
C LEU A 184 -5.49 8.54 -16.27
N ASN A 185 -6.40 8.89 -17.18
CA ASN A 185 -6.26 10.11 -17.96
C ASN A 185 -6.35 11.31 -16.98
N THR A 186 -5.35 12.18 -17.04
CA THR A 186 -5.17 13.32 -16.13
C THR A 186 -5.40 14.68 -16.79
N ASP A 187 -5.90 14.68 -18.03
CA ASP A 187 -6.25 15.89 -18.74
C ASP A 187 -7.35 16.68 -18.01
N PRO A 188 -7.31 18.03 -18.07
CA PRO A 188 -8.39 18.84 -17.53
C PRO A 188 -9.73 18.50 -18.20
N LEU A 189 -10.79 18.38 -17.40
CA LEU A 189 -12.16 18.32 -17.89
C LEU A 189 -13.11 19.09 -16.97
N LYS A 190 -14.30 19.42 -17.47
CA LYS A 190 -15.32 20.13 -16.67
C LYS A 190 -15.70 19.32 -15.44
N GLY A 191 -15.53 19.91 -14.25
CA GLY A 191 -15.85 19.27 -12.97
C GLY A 191 -14.72 18.39 -12.40
N ALA A 192 -13.57 18.30 -13.07
CA ALA A 192 -12.40 17.68 -12.47
C ALA A 192 -11.85 18.52 -11.30
N SER A 193 -11.21 17.82 -10.36
CA SER A 193 -10.48 18.42 -9.24
C SER A 193 -8.99 18.46 -9.57
N GLU A 194 -8.37 19.62 -9.42
CA GLU A 194 -6.92 19.75 -9.53
C GLU A 194 -6.25 19.10 -8.32
N PHE A 195 -5.33 18.16 -8.57
CA PHE A 195 -4.45 17.59 -7.57
C PHE A 195 -3.06 18.22 -7.70
N ARG A 196 -2.55 18.77 -6.60
CA ARG A 196 -1.22 19.39 -6.53
C ARG A 196 -0.35 18.65 -5.52
N THR A 197 0.85 18.27 -5.95
CA THR A 197 1.78 17.47 -5.13
C THR A 197 2.63 18.30 -4.15
N ASP A 198 2.56 19.63 -4.26
CA ASP A 198 3.24 20.57 -3.35
C ASP A 198 2.41 20.94 -2.11
N LEU A 199 1.19 20.40 -1.99
CA LEU A 199 0.34 20.58 -0.82
C LEU A 199 0.68 19.58 0.30
N PRO A 200 0.47 19.93 1.59
CA PRO A 200 0.73 19.03 2.71
C PRO A 200 -0.05 17.71 2.60
N GLY A 201 0.66 16.58 2.64
CA GLY A 201 0.06 15.25 2.51
C GLY A 201 -0.02 14.72 1.07
N ASN A 202 0.27 15.56 0.07
CA ASN A 202 0.13 15.20 -1.35
C ASN A 202 1.46 14.94 -2.06
N SER A 203 2.59 14.86 -1.34
CA SER A 203 3.89 14.66 -1.97
C SER A 203 3.91 13.39 -2.82
N ASN A 204 4.45 13.51 -4.03
CA ASN A 204 4.68 12.41 -4.97
C ASN A 204 6.14 11.90 -4.94
N ALA A 205 6.89 12.23 -3.89
CA ALA A 205 8.27 11.80 -3.69
C ALA A 205 8.37 10.33 -3.24
N GLY A 206 9.60 9.81 -3.18
CA GLY A 206 9.89 8.47 -2.69
C GLY A 206 9.46 7.35 -3.63
N HIS A 207 9.71 6.11 -3.21
CA HIS A 207 9.55 4.93 -4.06
C HIS A 207 10.20 5.16 -5.44
N GLU A 208 11.43 5.66 -5.43
CA GLU A 208 12.12 6.16 -6.61
C GLU A 208 13.16 5.17 -7.13
N PHE A 209 13.16 4.97 -8.45
CA PHE A 209 14.22 4.31 -9.19
C PHE A 209 15.13 5.37 -9.80
N ASN A 210 16.29 5.61 -9.18
CA ASN A 210 17.23 6.63 -9.61
C ASN A 210 18.67 6.22 -9.24
N ASP A 211 19.64 6.69 -10.00
CA ASP A 211 21.05 6.35 -9.76
C ASP A 211 21.56 7.13 -8.54
N GLY A 212 21.64 6.45 -7.41
CA GLY A 212 22.02 7.05 -6.13
C GLY A 212 22.09 6.04 -4.99
N PRO A 213 22.55 6.44 -3.80
CA PRO A 213 22.55 5.58 -2.64
C PRO A 213 21.11 5.21 -2.26
N LYS A 214 20.88 3.93 -1.94
CA LYS A 214 19.58 3.47 -1.45
C LYS A 214 19.19 4.14 -0.13
N GLY A 215 17.88 4.28 0.09
CA GLY A 215 17.28 4.95 1.24
C GLY A 215 16.87 6.40 0.93
N LYS A 216 16.21 7.05 1.90
CA LYS A 216 15.65 8.41 1.73
C LYS A 216 14.77 8.56 0.48
N GLY A 217 14.07 7.50 0.07
CA GLY A 217 13.20 7.50 -1.10
C GLY A 217 13.72 6.74 -2.31
N VAL A 218 15.04 6.51 -2.42
CA VAL A 218 15.63 5.76 -3.54
C VAL A 218 15.65 4.27 -3.20
N ILE A 219 14.91 3.46 -3.97
CA ILE A 219 14.73 2.01 -3.72
C ILE A 219 15.51 1.13 -4.70
N GLY A 220 15.96 1.69 -5.82
CA GLY A 220 16.71 0.97 -6.83
C GLY A 220 17.36 1.89 -7.84
N ARG A 221 18.17 1.29 -8.72
CA ARG A 221 18.82 2.00 -9.84
C ARG A 221 17.80 2.65 -10.76
N LYS A 222 18.25 3.60 -11.58
CA LYS A 222 17.41 4.17 -12.62
C LYS A 222 16.96 3.11 -13.62
N LEU A 223 15.72 3.20 -14.04
CA LEU A 223 15.13 2.39 -15.10
C LEU A 223 15.14 3.15 -16.42
N SER A 224 15.57 2.48 -17.48
CA SER A 224 15.32 2.92 -18.86
C SER A 224 13.82 2.87 -19.17
N GLU A 225 13.37 3.65 -20.15
CA GLU A 225 11.96 3.64 -20.57
C GLU A 225 11.48 2.24 -20.99
N GLU A 226 12.32 1.50 -21.72
CA GLU A 226 12.02 0.12 -22.13
C GLU A 226 11.85 -0.81 -20.92
N GLU A 227 12.69 -0.71 -19.90
CA GLU A 227 12.52 -1.49 -18.66
C GLU A 227 11.23 -1.14 -17.92
N ARG A 228 10.86 0.15 -17.89
CA ARG A 228 9.57 0.59 -17.30
C ARG A 228 8.40 -0.06 -18.03
N MET A 229 8.44 -0.07 -19.37
CA MET A 229 7.39 -0.68 -20.20
C MET A 229 7.35 -2.20 -20.07
N GLN A 230 8.50 -2.87 -19.95
CA GLN A 230 8.56 -4.31 -19.67
C GLN A 230 7.92 -4.64 -18.32
N ILE A 231 8.27 -3.91 -17.26
CA ILE A 231 7.65 -4.08 -15.93
C ILE A 231 6.14 -3.84 -16.02
N ILE A 232 5.70 -2.77 -16.69
CA ILE A 232 4.28 -2.49 -16.91
C ILE A 232 3.57 -3.68 -17.57
N GLU A 233 4.17 -4.28 -18.60
CA GLU A 233 3.57 -5.39 -19.31
C GLU A 233 3.42 -6.63 -18.42
N TYR A 234 4.38 -6.86 -17.52
CA TYR A 234 4.24 -7.87 -16.47
C TYR A 234 3.14 -7.53 -15.47
N LEU A 235 3.03 -6.27 -15.02
CA LEU A 235 2.00 -5.87 -14.06
C LEU A 235 0.57 -6.01 -14.62
N LYS A 236 0.38 -6.05 -15.95
CA LYS A 236 -0.89 -6.38 -16.60
C LYS A 236 -1.30 -7.85 -16.40
N THR A 237 -0.36 -8.75 -16.11
CA THR A 237 -0.64 -10.17 -15.89
C THR A 237 -1.00 -10.51 -14.45
N LEU A 238 -0.93 -9.54 -13.53
CA LEU A 238 -1.17 -9.70 -12.09
C LEU A 238 -2.59 -9.35 -11.66
#